data_AF-A0A8S3H2B7-F1
#
_entry.id   AF-A0A8S3H2B7-F1
#
_cell.length_a   1.000
_cell.length_b   1.000
_cell.length_c   1.000
_cell.angle_alpha   90.00
_cell.angle_beta   90.00
_cell.angle_gamma   90.00
#
_symmetry.space_group_name_H-M   'P 1'
#
loop_
_entity.id
_entity.type
_entity.pdbx_description
1 polymer ?
#
loop_
_entity_poly.entity_id
_entity_poly.type
_entity_poly.pdbx_seq_one_letter_code
_entity_poly.pdbx_strand_id
1 'polypeptide(L)'
;RHLCPKDGKCKQLTDENHLNSFTHSNVDDVRLPCKYDDRCHDRRQPDHITKFRHAITFEHSSILRYYNLNKEIDFVENQKNIIARVTDYVEKNNWKPLPSGSVPREILDWLRSVQPIHRCNPIIFESILLHGHVMSRDYMVNLKHSKFVANSVLQHGRIRRIGALREKLVEQRANEYIIALVEDIFEKEGFYTHLATVAGEEGAPATPVRVYPASCSEVIQTGETFLSRLLKENDLDAIRSNALAIARASMKLHMNPSGIGFSKDKDLETDKSVFSILGPNLGHYYGDVIIVFKREILHHPDANFCIQAATSFASGSVFTLRPWWGTDPGTLDERVKLYHQAILNASVPGYEYAAALELIAFTSLDLKLNSMDIDLDKIHKRWLHVDAHLTVEGHLPRLIPLSYIDHVYMPKNFYDSFSDDV
;
A
#
# COMPACT_ATOMS: atom_id res chain seq x y z
N ARG A 1 13.23 -16.00 2.15
CA ARG A 1 14.61 -15.54 2.40
C ARG A 1 15.55 -16.18 1.40
N HIS A 2 16.60 -15.48 0.99
CA HIS A 2 17.67 -16.02 0.15
C HIS A 2 18.74 -16.67 1.03
N LEU A 3 19.50 -17.63 0.51
CA LEU A 3 20.70 -18.11 1.23
C LEU A 3 21.75 -17.00 1.25
N CYS A 4 22.30 -16.69 2.42
CA CYS A 4 23.37 -15.71 2.51
C CYS A 4 24.62 -16.23 1.76
N PRO A 5 25.14 -15.51 0.75
CA PRO A 5 26.33 -15.95 0.01
C PRO A 5 27.61 -15.96 0.86
N LYS A 6 27.58 -15.30 2.03
CA LYS A 6 28.71 -15.21 2.97
C LYS A 6 28.53 -16.06 4.23
N ASP A 7 27.32 -16.58 4.46
CA ASP A 7 26.92 -17.46 5.58
C ASP A 7 27.72 -17.24 6.88
N GLY A 8 28.52 -18.21 7.36
CA GLY A 8 29.31 -18.10 8.59
C GLY A 8 30.37 -16.98 8.62
N LYS A 9 30.68 -16.34 7.48
CA LYS A 9 31.58 -15.17 7.37
C LYS A 9 30.80 -13.86 7.15
N CYS A 10 29.48 -13.89 7.29
CA CYS A 10 28.64 -12.71 7.14
C CYS A 10 28.94 -11.68 8.23
N LYS A 11 29.26 -10.44 7.83
CA LYS A 11 29.49 -9.32 8.76
C LYS A 11 28.22 -8.53 9.07
N GLN A 12 27.11 -8.88 8.41
CA GLN A 12 25.80 -8.21 8.53
C GLN A 12 24.86 -8.98 9.48
N LEU A 13 25.39 -9.83 10.37
CA LEU A 13 24.58 -10.53 11.36
C LEU A 13 23.91 -9.58 12.36
N THR A 14 24.46 -8.39 12.58
CA THR A 14 23.83 -7.36 13.44
C THR A 14 22.77 -6.54 12.70
N ASP A 15 22.60 -6.75 11.39
CA ASP A 15 21.64 -6.03 10.57
C ASP A 15 20.36 -6.86 10.43
N GLU A 16 19.30 -6.38 11.09
CA GLU A 16 17.99 -7.03 11.07
C GLU A 16 17.38 -7.07 9.65
N ASN A 17 17.67 -6.10 8.77
CA ASN A 17 17.21 -6.15 7.38
C ASN A 17 17.89 -7.27 6.61
N HIS A 18 19.21 -7.42 6.80
CA HIS A 18 19.96 -8.52 6.22
C HIS A 18 19.44 -9.87 6.71
N LEU A 19 19.25 -10.04 8.02
CA LEU A 19 18.72 -11.28 8.60
C LEU A 19 17.26 -11.56 8.22
N ASN A 20 16.47 -10.53 7.89
CA ASN A 20 15.11 -10.71 7.38
C ASN A 20 15.07 -11.15 5.92
N SER A 21 16.08 -10.79 5.13
CA SER A 21 16.18 -11.13 3.71
C SER A 21 16.99 -12.40 3.45
N PHE A 22 17.94 -12.74 4.33
CA PHE A 22 18.91 -13.82 4.14
C PHE A 22 18.96 -14.83 5.30
N THR A 23 18.90 -16.12 4.94
CA THR A 23 19.07 -17.27 5.83
C THR A 23 20.55 -17.58 6.03
N HIS A 24 20.93 -17.96 7.26
CA HIS A 24 22.28 -18.36 7.65
C HIS A 24 22.21 -19.69 8.41
N SER A 25 23.27 -20.50 8.36
CA SER A 25 23.28 -21.82 9.01
C SER A 25 23.19 -21.76 10.55
N ASN A 26 23.69 -20.67 11.14
CA ASN A 26 23.86 -20.53 12.60
C ASN A 26 22.87 -19.53 13.22
N VAL A 27 21.88 -19.06 12.45
CA VAL A 27 20.86 -18.12 12.92
C VAL A 27 19.51 -18.75 12.62
N ASP A 28 18.65 -18.86 13.62
CA ASP A 28 17.30 -19.38 13.40
C ASP A 28 16.57 -18.48 12.40
N ASP A 29 15.91 -19.08 11.40
CA ASP A 29 15.10 -18.31 10.46
C ASP A 29 13.93 -17.62 11.19
N VAL A 30 13.41 -18.25 12.24
CA VAL A 30 12.35 -17.70 13.08
C VAL A 30 12.89 -17.43 14.48
N ARG A 31 13.41 -16.22 14.69
CA ARG A 31 13.91 -15.76 16.00
C ARG A 31 12.79 -15.25 16.90
N LEU A 32 12.97 -15.44 18.20
CA LEU A 32 12.05 -14.95 19.23
C LEU A 32 12.10 -13.41 19.32
N PRO A 33 10.98 -12.72 19.57
CA PRO A 33 11.03 -11.29 19.84
C PRO A 33 11.81 -11.01 21.13
N CYS A 34 12.77 -10.08 21.07
CA CYS A 34 13.49 -9.61 22.26
C CYS A 34 12.55 -8.84 23.20
N LYS A 35 12.52 -9.20 24.48
CA LYS A 35 11.68 -8.54 25.50
C LYS A 35 12.08 -7.08 25.80
N TYR A 36 13.31 -6.69 25.46
CA TYR A 36 13.84 -5.34 25.72
C TYR A 36 13.94 -4.45 24.47
N ASP A 37 13.82 -5.06 23.29
CA ASP A 37 13.79 -4.40 21.97
C ASP A 37 14.84 -3.30 21.74
N ASP A 38 14.45 -2.05 21.48
CA ASP A 38 15.33 -0.90 21.26
C ASP A 38 16.18 -0.52 22.48
N ARG A 39 15.73 -0.91 23.67
CA ARG A 39 16.45 -0.79 24.94
C ARG A 39 17.30 -2.03 25.26
N CYS A 40 17.41 -2.97 24.33
CA CYS A 40 18.24 -4.15 24.52
C CYS A 40 19.73 -3.79 24.39
N HIS A 41 20.47 -3.88 25.49
CA HIS A 41 21.92 -3.70 25.51
C HIS A 41 22.67 -4.83 24.79
N ASP A 42 22.03 -6.00 24.63
CA ASP A 42 22.62 -7.19 24.00
C ASP A 42 22.36 -7.25 22.49
N ARG A 43 21.77 -6.20 21.88
CA ARG A 43 21.38 -6.17 20.46
C ARG A 43 22.52 -6.46 19.48
N ARG A 44 23.77 -6.27 19.90
CA ARG A 44 24.98 -6.53 19.09
C ARG A 44 25.71 -7.82 19.49
N GLN A 45 25.24 -8.54 20.49
CA GLN A 45 25.87 -9.77 20.97
C GLN A 45 25.50 -10.94 20.03
N PRO A 46 26.48 -11.67 19.47
CA PRO A 46 26.23 -12.76 18.53
C PRO A 46 25.23 -13.80 19.07
N ASP A 47 25.41 -14.27 20.30
CA ASP A 47 24.54 -15.28 20.90
C ASP A 47 23.10 -14.79 21.06
N HIS A 48 22.91 -13.50 21.32
CA HIS A 48 21.59 -12.90 21.43
C HIS A 48 20.93 -12.78 20.05
N ILE A 49 21.68 -12.33 19.04
CA ILE A 49 21.23 -12.19 17.65
C ILE A 49 20.77 -13.54 17.07
N THR A 50 21.41 -14.65 17.42
CA THR A 50 21.02 -15.97 16.90
C THR A 50 19.63 -16.41 17.35
N LYS A 51 19.17 -15.94 18.51
CA LYS A 51 17.94 -16.41 19.17
C LYS A 51 16.83 -15.37 19.17
N PHE A 52 17.20 -14.10 19.22
CA PHE A 52 16.29 -12.99 19.40
C PHE A 52 16.36 -12.00 18.23
N ARG A 53 15.19 -11.56 17.77
CA ARG A 53 15.04 -10.44 16.84
C ARG A 53 14.60 -9.19 17.59
N HIS A 54 15.12 -8.05 17.16
CA HIS A 54 14.65 -6.73 17.59
C HIS A 54 13.76 -6.18 16.50
N ALA A 55 12.70 -5.47 16.87
CA ALA A 55 12.02 -4.66 15.89
C ALA A 55 13.02 -3.63 15.38
N ILE A 56 13.05 -3.43 14.06
CA ILE A 56 13.97 -2.47 13.41
C ILE A 56 13.83 -1.07 14.04
N THR A 57 12.64 -0.78 14.51
CA THR A 57 12.26 0.28 15.44
C THR A 57 10.94 -0.19 16.04
N PHE A 58 10.66 0.17 17.29
CA PHE A 58 9.38 -0.12 17.96
C PHE A 58 8.26 0.72 17.31
N GLU A 59 7.96 0.42 16.06
CA GLU A 59 6.64 0.67 15.56
C GLU A 59 5.94 -0.69 15.55
N HIS A 60 5.01 -0.87 16.49
CA HIS A 60 3.87 -1.73 16.24
C HIS A 60 3.06 -1.32 14.98
N SER A 61 3.56 -0.36 14.17
CA SER A 61 3.15 -0.15 12.79
C SER A 61 3.59 -1.34 11.92
N SER A 62 4.75 -2.00 12.14
CA SER A 62 5.31 -2.98 11.19
C SER A 62 4.48 -4.26 11.01
N ILE A 63 3.37 -4.40 11.75
CA ILE A 63 2.38 -5.45 11.52
C ILE A 63 1.31 -4.85 10.62
N LEU A 64 1.27 -5.31 9.37
CA LEU A 64 0.17 -5.03 8.46
C LEU A 64 -1.12 -5.54 9.09
N ARG A 65 -2.12 -4.67 9.20
CA ARG A 65 -3.42 -5.04 9.72
C ARG A 65 -4.19 -5.79 8.64
N TYR A 66 -4.81 -6.89 9.03
CA TYR A 66 -5.76 -7.63 8.20
C TYR A 66 -7.14 -6.95 8.23
N TYR A 67 -7.64 -6.61 7.06
CA TYR A 67 -8.94 -5.98 6.81
C TYR A 67 -9.92 -6.91 6.09
N ASN A 68 -9.49 -8.11 5.69
CA ASN A 68 -10.34 -9.10 5.06
C ASN A 68 -10.90 -8.62 3.71
N LEU A 69 -10.08 -7.91 2.92
CA LEU A 69 -10.46 -7.29 1.66
C LEU A 69 -10.75 -8.34 0.57
N ASN A 70 -10.07 -9.49 0.64
CA ASN A 70 -10.20 -10.57 -0.34
C ASN A 70 -11.06 -11.76 0.17
N LYS A 71 -11.95 -11.53 1.15
CA LYS A 71 -12.70 -12.60 1.84
C LYS A 71 -13.44 -13.56 0.89
N GLU A 72 -14.00 -13.02 -0.19
CA GLU A 72 -14.85 -13.75 -1.12
C GLU A 72 -14.10 -14.27 -2.36
N ILE A 73 -12.77 -14.10 -2.38
CA ILE A 73 -11.95 -14.44 -3.54
C ILE A 73 -11.35 -15.83 -3.37
N ASP A 74 -11.64 -16.72 -4.31
CA ASP A 74 -10.98 -18.01 -4.41
C ASP A 74 -9.76 -17.91 -5.35
N PHE A 75 -8.61 -17.56 -4.77
CA PHE A 75 -7.37 -17.42 -5.53
C PHE A 75 -6.90 -18.74 -6.19
N VAL A 76 -7.22 -19.90 -5.60
CA VAL A 76 -6.83 -21.20 -6.15
C VAL A 76 -7.66 -21.50 -7.40
N GLU A 77 -8.96 -21.24 -7.33
CA GLU A 77 -9.87 -21.41 -8.44
C GLU A 77 -9.60 -20.40 -9.56
N ASN A 78 -9.30 -19.15 -9.22
CA ASN A 78 -8.86 -18.14 -10.18
C ASN A 78 -7.63 -18.61 -10.97
N GLN A 79 -6.62 -19.13 -10.27
CA GLN A 79 -5.39 -19.63 -10.89
C GLN A 79 -5.69 -20.74 -11.91
N LYS A 80 -6.53 -21.73 -11.54
CA LYS A 80 -6.95 -22.81 -12.46
C LYS A 80 -7.69 -22.26 -13.68
N ASN A 81 -8.63 -21.35 -13.46
CA ASN A 81 -9.46 -20.80 -14.52
C ASN A 81 -8.68 -19.91 -15.49
N ILE A 82 -7.68 -19.16 -15.00
CA ILE A 82 -6.75 -18.42 -15.87
C ILE A 82 -5.96 -19.39 -16.76
N ILE A 83 -5.36 -20.43 -16.16
CA ILE A 83 -4.58 -21.42 -16.92
C ILE A 83 -5.45 -22.10 -17.99
N ALA A 84 -6.65 -22.54 -17.63
CA ALA A 84 -7.57 -23.20 -18.54
C ALA A 84 -7.99 -22.27 -19.69
N ARG A 85 -8.45 -21.04 -19.39
CA ARG A 85 -8.90 -20.08 -20.41
C ARG A 85 -7.81 -19.74 -21.42
N VAL A 86 -6.58 -19.47 -20.96
CA VAL A 86 -5.47 -19.15 -21.85
C VAL A 86 -5.11 -20.36 -22.71
N THR A 87 -5.01 -21.55 -22.12
CA THR A 87 -4.66 -22.78 -22.85
C THR A 87 -5.71 -23.10 -23.92
N ASP A 88 -6.99 -23.10 -23.55
CA ASP A 88 -8.11 -23.31 -24.47
C ASP A 88 -8.10 -22.33 -25.64
N TYR A 89 -7.81 -21.05 -25.37
CA TYR A 89 -7.77 -20.02 -26.39
C TYR A 89 -6.61 -20.25 -27.38
N VAL A 90 -5.42 -20.56 -26.86
CA VAL A 90 -4.21 -20.85 -27.66
C VAL A 90 -4.46 -22.05 -28.57
N GLU A 91 -5.06 -23.12 -28.05
CA GLU A 91 -5.38 -24.33 -28.81
C GLU A 91 -6.42 -24.05 -29.90
N LYS A 92 -7.55 -23.43 -29.56
CA LYS A 92 -8.63 -23.11 -30.50
C LYS A 92 -8.17 -22.21 -31.65
N ASN A 93 -7.20 -21.33 -31.39
CA ASN A 93 -6.67 -20.39 -32.38
C ASN A 93 -5.40 -20.90 -33.09
N ASN A 94 -4.98 -22.15 -32.86
CA ASN A 94 -3.80 -22.76 -33.49
C ASN A 94 -2.51 -21.94 -33.29
N TRP A 95 -2.34 -21.34 -32.12
CA TRP A 95 -1.10 -20.64 -31.80
C TRP A 95 0.05 -21.62 -31.65
N LYS A 96 1.27 -21.19 -32.00
CA LYS A 96 2.46 -22.00 -31.73
C LYS A 96 2.60 -22.21 -30.21
N PRO A 97 2.61 -23.46 -29.71
CA PRO A 97 2.61 -23.76 -28.28
C PRO A 97 3.97 -23.45 -27.64
N LEU A 98 4.01 -23.56 -26.31
CA LEU A 98 5.26 -23.48 -25.53
C LEU A 98 6.24 -24.57 -26.00
N PRO A 99 7.51 -24.23 -26.33
CA PRO A 99 8.47 -25.19 -26.88
C PRO A 99 8.71 -26.43 -26.01
N SER A 100 8.69 -26.27 -24.69
CA SER A 100 8.91 -27.34 -23.69
C SER A 100 7.60 -27.86 -23.08
N GLY A 101 6.44 -27.42 -23.56
CA GLY A 101 5.15 -27.71 -22.94
C GLY A 101 4.92 -27.06 -21.57
N SER A 102 5.83 -26.18 -21.13
CA SER A 102 5.74 -25.48 -19.84
C SER A 102 6.33 -24.07 -19.93
N VAL A 103 5.94 -23.20 -18.99
CA VAL A 103 6.47 -21.84 -18.92
C VAL A 103 7.97 -21.87 -18.62
N PRO A 104 8.81 -21.11 -19.36
CA PRO A 104 10.23 -20.98 -19.08
C PRO A 104 10.53 -20.57 -17.64
N ARG A 105 11.50 -21.26 -17.01
CA ARG A 105 11.88 -21.02 -15.61
C ARG A 105 12.32 -19.58 -15.35
N GLU A 106 13.00 -18.96 -16.30
CA GLU A 106 13.44 -17.56 -16.21
C GLU A 106 12.27 -16.57 -16.05
N ILE A 107 11.13 -16.82 -16.69
CA ILE A 107 9.93 -15.97 -16.57
C ILE A 107 9.29 -16.17 -15.20
N LEU A 108 9.22 -17.42 -14.73
CA LEU A 108 8.73 -17.75 -13.39
C LEU A 108 9.60 -17.11 -12.31
N ASP A 109 10.93 -17.23 -12.42
CA ASP A 109 11.88 -16.65 -11.48
C ASP A 109 11.83 -15.11 -11.51
N TRP A 110 11.61 -14.51 -12.68
CA TRP A 110 11.40 -13.07 -12.80
C TRP A 110 10.10 -12.61 -12.11
N LEU A 111 8.96 -13.27 -12.32
CA LEU A 111 7.71 -12.97 -11.59
C LEU A 111 7.83 -13.20 -10.08
N ARG A 112 8.67 -14.15 -9.66
CA ARG A 112 9.04 -14.36 -8.25
C ARG A 112 9.96 -13.27 -7.69
N SER A 113 10.48 -12.37 -8.52
CA SER A 113 11.40 -11.31 -8.13
C SER A 113 10.80 -9.89 -8.16
N VAL A 114 9.73 -9.65 -8.92
CA VAL A 114 9.16 -8.30 -9.07
C VAL A 114 8.75 -7.67 -7.74
N GLN A 115 8.98 -6.36 -7.56
CA GLN A 115 8.54 -5.63 -6.37
C GLN A 115 7.34 -4.74 -6.71
N PRO A 116 6.44 -4.50 -5.75
CA PRO A 116 5.39 -3.51 -5.93
C PRO A 116 5.99 -2.10 -5.94
N ILE A 117 5.62 -1.30 -6.93
CA ILE A 117 6.06 0.08 -7.13
C ILE A 117 4.85 1.01 -7.16
N HIS A 118 4.79 1.91 -6.19
CA HIS A 118 3.80 2.98 -6.12
C HIS A 118 4.42 4.31 -6.57
N ARG A 119 3.63 5.12 -7.26
CA ARG A 119 4.01 6.48 -7.67
C ARG A 119 3.04 7.46 -7.05
N CYS A 120 3.56 8.57 -6.55
CA CYS A 120 2.76 9.64 -5.99
C CYS A 120 3.39 11.02 -6.21
N ASN A 121 2.59 12.06 -6.00
CA ASN A 121 3.07 13.44 -5.99
C ASN A 121 3.73 13.77 -4.62
N PRO A 122 4.55 14.84 -4.55
CA PRO A 122 5.21 15.22 -3.30
C PRO A 122 4.26 15.49 -2.13
N ILE A 123 3.08 16.05 -2.39
CA ILE A 123 2.08 16.34 -1.34
C ILE A 123 1.59 15.04 -0.68
N ILE A 124 1.32 14.00 -1.48
CA ILE A 124 0.94 12.68 -0.99
C ILE A 124 2.11 12.06 -0.23
N PHE A 125 3.34 12.16 -0.74
CA PHE A 125 4.51 11.61 -0.05
C PHE A 125 4.79 12.28 1.30
N GLU A 126 4.69 13.61 1.39
CA GLU A 126 4.78 14.35 2.64
C GLU A 126 3.74 13.83 3.66
N SER A 127 2.50 13.63 3.20
CA SER A 127 1.45 13.04 4.03
C SER A 127 1.77 11.60 4.48
N ILE A 128 2.32 10.76 3.60
CA ILE A 128 2.75 9.39 3.95
C ILE A 128 3.75 9.41 5.12
N LEU A 129 4.73 10.32 5.08
CA LEU A 129 5.73 10.45 6.14
C LEU A 129 5.11 10.93 7.45
N LEU A 130 4.27 11.96 7.41
CA LEU A 130 3.60 12.53 8.59
C LEU A 130 2.62 11.56 9.25
N HIS A 131 1.89 10.75 8.48
CA HIS A 131 1.00 9.73 9.02
C HIS A 131 1.75 8.45 9.45
N GLY A 132 2.99 8.25 8.98
CA GLY A 132 3.78 7.05 9.27
C GLY A 132 3.33 5.80 8.50
N HIS A 133 2.54 5.97 7.43
CA HIS A 133 2.10 4.86 6.58
C HIS A 133 1.56 5.33 5.22
N VAL A 134 1.74 4.50 4.20
CA VAL A 134 1.01 4.61 2.93
C VAL A 134 -0.44 4.19 3.14
N MET A 135 -1.36 4.91 2.51
CA MET A 135 -2.80 4.81 2.76
C MET A 135 -3.56 4.50 1.49
N SER A 136 -4.58 3.65 1.59
CA SER A 136 -5.56 3.49 0.52
C SER A 136 -6.36 4.76 0.32
N ARG A 137 -7.02 4.82 -0.83
CA ARG A 137 -7.91 5.91 -1.19
C ARG A 137 -9.08 6.06 -0.19
N ASP A 138 -9.73 4.96 0.19
CA ASP A 138 -10.80 4.93 1.18
C ASP A 138 -10.32 5.48 2.55
N TYR A 139 -9.09 5.14 2.97
CA TYR A 139 -8.53 5.70 4.20
C TYR A 139 -8.35 7.22 4.09
N MET A 140 -7.79 7.72 2.98
CA MET A 140 -7.61 9.14 2.76
C MET A 140 -8.93 9.91 2.77
N VAL A 141 -10.01 9.35 2.20
CA VAL A 141 -11.34 10.00 2.21
C VAL A 141 -11.87 10.28 3.62
N ASN A 142 -11.50 9.44 4.60
CA ASN A 142 -11.92 9.60 5.98
C ASN A 142 -11.14 10.70 6.74
N LEU A 143 -10.02 11.19 6.19
CA LEU A 143 -9.20 12.25 6.81
C LEU A 143 -9.88 13.63 6.81
N LYS A 144 -11.02 13.79 6.13
CA LYS A 144 -11.89 14.96 6.27
C LYS A 144 -12.63 15.05 7.61
N HIS A 145 -12.59 13.99 8.42
CA HIS A 145 -13.32 13.91 9.69
C HIS A 145 -12.38 14.05 10.89
N SER A 146 -12.59 15.08 11.72
CA SER A 146 -11.75 15.40 12.90
C SER A 146 -11.51 14.20 13.82
N LYS A 147 -12.56 13.44 14.14
CA LYS A 147 -12.48 12.22 14.95
C LYS A 147 -11.59 11.14 14.33
N PHE A 148 -11.61 11.00 13.02
CA PHE A 148 -10.78 10.02 12.32
C PHE A 148 -9.32 10.45 12.30
N VAL A 149 -9.05 11.74 12.06
CA VAL A 149 -7.71 12.34 12.17
C VAL A 149 -7.16 12.15 13.59
N ALA A 150 -7.96 12.42 14.62
CA ALA A 150 -7.54 12.22 16.00
C ALA A 150 -7.15 10.76 16.31
N ASN A 151 -7.92 9.80 15.79
CA ASN A 151 -7.55 8.40 15.87
C ASN A 151 -6.23 8.11 15.13
N SER A 152 -6.00 8.70 13.96
CA SER A 152 -4.74 8.57 13.21
C SER A 152 -3.55 9.09 14.04
N VAL A 153 -3.69 10.26 14.68
CA VAL A 153 -2.68 10.84 15.59
C VAL A 153 -2.38 9.89 16.76
N LEU A 154 -3.41 9.34 17.40
CA LEU A 154 -3.23 8.40 18.52
C LEU A 154 -2.54 7.09 18.09
N GLN A 155 -2.70 6.70 16.82
CA GLN A 155 -2.00 5.53 16.25
C GLN A 155 -0.58 5.85 15.76
N HIS A 156 -0.17 7.12 15.73
CA HIS A 156 1.16 7.52 15.30
C HIS A 156 2.24 6.90 16.19
N GLY A 157 3.35 6.47 15.58
CA GLY A 157 4.40 5.68 16.25
C GLY A 157 5.00 6.36 17.49
N ARG A 158 5.19 7.68 17.43
CA ARG A 158 5.68 8.50 18.57
C ARG A 158 4.67 8.60 19.72
N ILE A 159 3.38 8.70 19.39
CA ILE A 159 2.29 8.91 20.35
C ILE A 159 1.97 7.62 21.09
N ARG A 160 1.94 6.48 20.39
CA ARG A 160 1.74 5.15 20.99
C ARG A 160 2.79 4.76 22.04
N ARG A 161 3.95 5.42 22.06
CA ARG A 161 5.03 5.21 23.05
C ARG A 161 4.79 5.95 24.37
N ILE A 162 3.83 6.87 24.42
CA ILE A 162 3.49 7.61 25.63
C ILE A 162 2.76 6.67 26.59
N GLY A 163 3.49 6.13 27.57
CA GLY A 163 2.97 5.08 28.46
C GLY A 163 1.70 5.48 29.23
N ALA A 164 1.57 6.76 29.57
CA ALA A 164 0.39 7.29 30.27
C ALA A 164 -0.91 7.17 29.45
N LEU A 165 -0.84 7.13 28.11
CA LEU A 165 -2.01 6.94 27.25
C LEU A 165 -2.58 5.52 27.31
N ARG A 166 -1.96 4.59 28.05
CA ARG A 166 -2.55 3.27 28.31
C ARG A 166 -3.68 3.34 29.33
N GLU A 167 -3.73 4.41 30.12
CA GLU A 167 -4.82 4.66 31.05
C GLU A 167 -6.01 5.23 30.30
N LYS A 168 -7.14 4.52 30.34
CA LYS A 168 -8.34 4.82 29.54
C LYS A 168 -8.83 6.27 29.67
N LEU A 169 -8.77 6.83 30.89
CA LEU A 169 -9.17 8.21 31.13
C LEU A 169 -8.22 9.21 30.44
N VAL A 170 -6.91 8.93 30.48
CA VAL A 170 -5.90 9.79 29.85
C VAL A 170 -5.99 9.71 28.34
N GLU A 171 -6.17 8.51 27.79
CA GLU A 171 -6.44 8.30 26.36
C GLU A 171 -7.67 9.06 25.89
N GLN A 172 -8.78 8.97 26.64
CA GLN A 172 -10.01 9.68 26.30
C GLN A 172 -9.81 11.20 26.31
N ARG A 173 -9.12 11.75 27.32
CA ARG A 173 -8.83 13.19 27.40
C ARG A 173 -7.87 13.65 26.31
N ALA A 174 -6.87 12.84 25.98
CA ALA A 174 -5.99 13.10 24.84
C ALA A 174 -6.76 13.11 23.53
N ASN A 175 -7.68 12.16 23.33
CA ASN A 175 -8.53 12.12 22.14
C ASN A 175 -9.42 13.37 22.02
N GLU A 176 -10.09 13.78 23.10
CA GLU A 176 -10.91 15.00 23.14
C GLU A 176 -10.09 16.26 22.83
N TYR A 177 -8.88 16.36 23.41
CA TYR A 177 -7.93 17.45 23.15
C TYR A 177 -7.49 17.48 21.68
N ILE A 178 -7.11 16.34 21.11
CA ILE A 178 -6.67 16.24 19.70
C ILE A 178 -7.82 16.58 18.76
N ILE A 179 -9.04 16.10 19.01
CA ILE A 179 -10.22 16.46 18.21
C ILE A 179 -10.40 17.98 18.19
N ALA A 180 -10.31 18.64 19.35
CA ALA A 180 -10.46 20.08 19.44
C ALA A 180 -9.35 20.84 18.68
N LEU A 181 -8.09 20.37 18.74
CA LEU A 181 -6.99 20.93 17.95
C LEU A 181 -7.23 20.80 16.44
N VAL A 182 -7.69 19.63 15.98
CA VAL A 182 -7.97 19.36 14.57
C VAL A 182 -9.16 20.21 14.08
N GLU A 183 -10.19 20.36 14.89
CA GLU A 183 -11.36 21.18 14.55
C GLU A 183 -10.99 22.67 14.48
N ASP A 184 -10.20 23.17 15.43
CA ASP A 184 -9.73 24.56 15.45
C ASP A 184 -8.91 24.90 14.20
N ILE A 185 -8.02 24.01 13.75
CA ILE A 185 -7.22 24.24 12.55
C ILE A 185 -8.04 24.09 11.26
N PHE A 186 -8.93 23.09 11.17
CA PHE A 186 -9.82 22.92 10.02
C PHE A 186 -10.70 24.16 9.81
N GLU A 187 -11.17 24.78 10.89
CA GLU A 187 -11.95 26.02 10.84
C GLU A 187 -11.08 27.21 10.44
N LYS A 188 -9.97 27.46 11.15
CA LYS A 188 -9.09 28.62 10.91
C LYS A 188 -8.53 28.66 9.50
N GLU A 189 -8.23 27.50 8.94
CA GLU A 189 -7.71 27.36 7.58
C GLU A 189 -8.83 27.14 6.53
N GLY A 190 -10.10 27.27 6.90
CA GLY A 190 -11.25 27.31 5.97
C GLY A 190 -11.59 25.97 5.31
N PHE A 191 -11.18 24.85 5.88
CA PHE A 191 -11.33 23.53 5.28
C PHE A 191 -12.79 23.10 5.12
N TYR A 192 -13.63 23.34 6.13
CA TYR A 192 -15.05 22.98 6.07
C TYR A 192 -15.81 23.77 5.00
N THR A 193 -15.48 25.06 4.85
CA THR A 193 -16.02 25.90 3.77
C THR A 193 -15.66 25.31 2.41
N HIS A 194 -14.40 24.94 2.21
CA HIS A 194 -13.96 24.29 0.97
C HIS A 194 -14.71 22.98 0.70
N LEU A 195 -14.84 22.09 1.69
CA LEU A 195 -15.57 20.83 1.56
C LEU A 195 -17.04 21.04 1.19
N ALA A 196 -17.69 22.08 1.75
CA ALA A 196 -19.08 22.40 1.43
C ALA A 196 -19.25 22.89 -0.02
N THR A 197 -18.30 23.68 -0.53
CA THR A 197 -18.28 24.12 -1.94
C THR A 197 -18.18 22.93 -2.89
N VAL A 198 -17.22 22.03 -2.67
CA VAL A 198 -17.00 20.85 -3.53
C VAL A 198 -18.21 19.91 -3.51
N ALA A 199 -18.82 19.68 -2.34
CA ALA A 199 -20.01 18.84 -2.22
C ALA A 199 -21.22 19.40 -2.99
N GLY A 200 -21.35 20.74 -3.06
CA GLY A 200 -22.39 21.41 -3.82
C GLY A 200 -22.24 21.28 -5.34
N GLU A 201 -21.02 21.10 -5.84
CA GLU A 201 -20.73 20.90 -7.26
C GLU A 201 -20.95 19.45 -7.71
N GLU A 202 -20.77 18.47 -6.83
CA GLU A 202 -20.93 17.02 -7.13
C GLU A 202 -22.37 16.51 -7.01
N GLY A 203 -23.35 17.38 -6.71
CA GLY A 203 -24.76 16.98 -6.53
C GLY A 203 -24.98 16.03 -5.34
N ALA A 204 -24.03 15.95 -4.41
CA ALA A 204 -24.14 15.15 -3.20
C ALA A 204 -25.11 15.83 -2.21
N PRO A 205 -25.86 15.07 -1.40
CA PRO A 205 -26.68 15.67 -0.35
C PRO A 205 -25.77 16.50 0.56
N ALA A 206 -26.14 17.77 0.74
CA ALA A 206 -25.39 18.72 1.57
C ALA A 206 -25.07 18.07 2.90
N THR A 207 -23.77 17.85 3.17
CA THR A 207 -23.36 17.44 4.50
C THR A 207 -23.77 18.59 5.42
N PRO A 208 -24.56 18.35 6.49
CA PRO A 208 -25.05 19.46 7.30
C PRO A 208 -23.85 20.27 7.77
N VAL A 209 -23.83 21.55 7.40
CA VAL A 209 -22.85 22.52 7.88
C VAL A 209 -22.96 22.48 9.39
N ARG A 210 -22.00 21.82 10.01
CA ARG A 210 -21.93 21.68 11.45
C ARG A 210 -21.47 23.03 11.97
N VAL A 211 -22.44 23.88 12.31
CA VAL A 211 -22.19 25.10 13.08
C VAL A 211 -21.74 24.64 14.47
N TYR A 212 -20.43 24.61 14.71
CA TYR A 212 -19.86 24.33 16.03
C TYR A 212 -19.41 25.63 16.70
N PRO A 213 -19.52 25.71 18.04
CA PRO A 213 -19.53 26.96 18.75
C PRO A 213 -18.11 27.53 18.89
N ALA A 214 -18.03 28.76 19.39
CA ALA A 214 -16.82 29.44 19.85
C ALA A 214 -16.03 28.71 20.99
N SER A 215 -16.17 27.39 21.15
CA SER A 215 -15.78 26.59 22.32
C SER A 215 -14.55 25.69 22.14
N CYS A 216 -13.89 25.64 20.98
CA CYS A 216 -12.67 24.81 20.82
C CYS A 216 -11.54 25.29 21.74
N SER A 217 -11.38 26.61 21.91
CA SER A 217 -10.35 27.22 22.75
C SER A 217 -10.44 26.75 24.22
N GLU A 218 -11.66 26.68 24.78
CA GLU A 218 -11.87 26.23 26.16
C GLU A 218 -11.56 24.73 26.31
N VAL A 219 -11.95 23.89 25.34
CA VAL A 219 -11.64 22.45 25.33
C VAL A 219 -10.14 22.21 25.19
N ILE A 220 -9.46 22.97 24.33
CA ILE A 220 -8.00 22.93 24.18
C ILE A 220 -7.34 23.31 25.50
N GLN A 221 -7.71 24.45 26.11
CA GLN A 221 -7.09 24.93 27.35
C GLN A 221 -7.30 23.97 28.53
N THR A 222 -8.53 23.46 28.69
CA THR A 222 -8.86 22.51 29.77
C THR A 222 -8.20 21.15 29.55
N GLY A 223 -8.17 20.65 28.31
CA GLY A 223 -7.48 19.42 27.94
C GLY A 223 -5.97 19.50 28.17
N GLU A 224 -5.35 20.61 27.77
CA GLU A 224 -3.93 20.86 27.95
C GLU A 224 -3.54 20.95 29.43
N THR A 225 -4.35 21.66 30.22
CA THR A 225 -4.17 21.75 31.69
C THR A 225 -4.28 20.39 32.37
N PHE A 226 -5.19 19.52 31.89
CA PHE A 226 -5.32 18.17 32.42
C PHE A 226 -4.13 17.29 32.04
N LEU A 227 -3.75 17.29 30.76
CA LEU A 227 -2.69 16.42 30.23
C LEU A 227 -1.31 16.82 30.74
N SER A 228 -1.01 18.11 30.88
CA SER A 228 0.26 18.61 31.45
C SER A 228 0.52 18.16 32.89
N ARG A 229 -0.52 17.81 33.65
CA ARG A 229 -0.37 17.24 35.01
C ARG A 229 0.04 15.78 35.00
N LEU A 230 -0.15 15.07 33.88
CA LEU A 230 0.01 13.62 33.78
C LEU A 230 1.10 13.21 32.78
N LEU A 231 1.38 14.06 31.79
CA LEU A 231 2.35 13.84 30.72
C LEU A 231 3.61 14.69 30.95
N LYS A 232 4.73 14.23 30.41
CA LYS A 232 5.93 15.07 30.28
C LYS A 232 5.69 16.12 29.20
N GLU A 233 6.34 17.28 29.33
CA GLU A 233 6.21 18.37 28.33
C GLU A 233 6.50 17.87 26.90
N ASN A 234 7.61 17.16 26.71
CA ASN A 234 7.97 16.60 25.41
C ASN A 234 6.95 15.59 24.85
N ASP A 235 6.13 14.95 25.69
CA ASP A 235 5.06 14.05 25.25
C ASP A 235 3.80 14.82 24.86
N LEU A 236 3.46 15.87 25.64
CA LEU A 236 2.35 16.77 25.32
C LEU A 236 2.62 17.58 24.04
N ASP A 237 3.84 18.11 23.89
CA ASP A 237 4.29 18.78 22.68
C ASP A 237 4.26 17.84 21.48
N ALA A 238 4.67 16.57 21.65
CA ALA A 238 4.56 15.60 20.58
C ALA A 238 3.11 15.39 20.15
N ILE A 239 2.16 15.26 21.09
CA ILE A 239 0.73 15.16 20.78
C ILE A 239 0.26 16.39 20.01
N ARG A 240 0.59 17.60 20.51
CA ARG A 240 0.16 18.87 19.90
C ARG A 240 0.72 19.03 18.49
N SER A 241 2.02 18.89 18.30
CA SER A 241 2.68 19.07 17.00
C SER A 241 2.24 18.02 15.98
N ASN A 242 2.09 16.75 16.38
CA ASN A 242 1.59 15.71 15.46
C ASN A 242 0.12 15.95 15.07
N ALA A 243 -0.73 16.39 16.01
CA ALA A 243 -2.11 16.73 15.70
C ALA A 243 -2.21 17.83 14.64
N LEU A 244 -1.42 18.90 14.79
CA LEU A 244 -1.40 20.02 13.85
C LEU A 244 -0.83 19.60 12.49
N ALA A 245 0.29 18.87 12.47
CA ALA A 245 0.94 18.45 11.23
C ALA A 245 0.04 17.49 10.42
N ILE A 246 -0.53 16.48 11.08
CA ILE A 246 -1.42 15.49 10.46
C ILE A 246 -2.72 16.15 9.97
N ALA A 247 -3.27 17.12 10.73
CA ALA A 247 -4.44 17.88 10.29
C ALA A 247 -4.15 18.68 9.01
N ARG A 248 -3.05 19.43 8.96
CA ARG A 248 -2.65 20.17 7.75
C ARG A 248 -2.38 19.25 6.57
N ALA A 249 -1.73 18.11 6.80
CA ALA A 249 -1.52 17.10 5.76
C ALA A 249 -2.86 16.58 5.21
N SER A 250 -3.81 16.28 6.10
CA SER A 250 -5.17 15.86 5.75
C SER A 250 -5.87 16.92 4.89
N MET A 251 -5.76 18.20 5.24
CA MET A 251 -6.30 19.30 4.46
C MET A 251 -5.66 19.41 3.07
N LYS A 252 -4.32 19.42 3.01
CA LYS A 252 -3.56 19.47 1.76
C LYS A 252 -3.95 18.33 0.82
N LEU A 253 -4.15 17.12 1.34
CA LEU A 253 -4.60 15.97 0.55
C LEU A 253 -5.96 16.24 -0.11
N HIS A 254 -6.91 16.79 0.64
CA HIS A 254 -8.27 17.03 0.14
C HIS A 254 -8.41 18.27 -0.75
N MET A 255 -7.55 19.27 -0.55
CA MET A 255 -7.47 20.45 -1.41
C MET A 255 -6.70 20.19 -2.71
N ASN A 256 -5.99 19.05 -2.82
CA ASN A 256 -5.26 18.68 -4.03
C ASN A 256 -6.24 18.14 -5.10
N PRO A 257 -6.35 18.78 -6.27
CA PRO A 257 -7.23 18.31 -7.34
C PRO A 257 -6.73 17.02 -8.01
N SER A 258 -5.48 16.62 -7.76
CA SER A 258 -4.84 15.47 -8.41
C SER A 258 -5.03 14.18 -7.62
N GLY A 259 -5.39 13.09 -8.30
CA GLY A 259 -5.39 11.74 -7.72
C GLY A 259 -6.60 11.43 -6.84
N ILE A 260 -7.69 12.18 -6.99
CA ILE A 260 -8.89 12.06 -6.15
C ILE A 260 -10.09 11.52 -6.91
N GLY A 261 -10.38 10.24 -6.70
CA GLY A 261 -11.75 9.69 -6.77
C GLY A 261 -12.24 9.23 -8.14
N PHE A 262 -11.51 8.36 -8.83
CA PHE A 262 -12.09 7.68 -9.99
C PHE A 262 -13.24 6.77 -9.53
N SER A 263 -14.46 7.05 -9.98
CA SER A 263 -15.67 6.39 -9.46
C SER A 263 -15.64 4.88 -9.63
N LYS A 264 -14.97 4.38 -10.68
CA LYS A 264 -14.82 2.94 -10.95
C LYS A 264 -13.99 2.19 -9.92
N ASP A 265 -13.12 2.88 -9.20
CA ASP A 265 -12.30 2.22 -8.18
C ASP A 265 -13.16 1.73 -7.01
N LYS A 266 -14.26 2.45 -6.72
CA LYS A 266 -15.27 2.04 -5.73
C LYS A 266 -16.09 0.84 -6.21
N ASP A 267 -16.49 0.86 -7.48
CA ASP A 267 -17.25 -0.25 -8.09
C ASP A 267 -16.43 -1.56 -8.06
N LEU A 268 -15.11 -1.46 -8.23
CA LEU A 268 -14.15 -2.57 -8.20
C LEU A 268 -13.56 -2.83 -6.79
N GLU A 269 -13.93 -2.04 -5.79
CA GLU A 269 -13.39 -2.01 -4.43
C GLU A 269 -11.87 -1.80 -4.31
N THR A 270 -11.20 -1.44 -5.40
CA THR A 270 -9.76 -1.16 -5.45
C THR A 270 -9.36 0.09 -4.64
N ASP A 271 -10.31 0.99 -4.36
CA ASP A 271 -10.10 2.16 -3.50
C ASP A 271 -9.80 1.78 -2.03
N LYS A 272 -10.12 0.55 -1.62
CA LYS A 272 -9.81 0.02 -0.28
C LYS A 272 -8.36 -0.42 -0.12
N SER A 273 -7.61 -0.52 -1.22
CA SER A 273 -6.23 -1.00 -1.28
C SER A 273 -5.26 0.11 -1.70
N VAL A 274 -3.96 -0.09 -1.43
CA VAL A 274 -2.90 0.78 -1.98
C VAL A 274 -2.53 0.28 -3.37
N PHE A 275 -2.73 1.11 -4.38
CA PHE A 275 -2.39 0.82 -5.76
C PHE A 275 -0.87 0.71 -5.97
N SER A 276 -0.44 -0.22 -6.81
CA SER A 276 0.94 -0.39 -7.25
C SER A 276 1.00 -1.04 -8.63
N ILE A 277 2.16 -0.95 -9.28
CA ILE A 277 2.52 -1.79 -10.42
C ILE A 277 3.58 -2.78 -9.94
N LEU A 278 3.49 -4.05 -10.34
CA LEU A 278 4.51 -5.04 -9.99
C LEU A 278 5.64 -5.01 -11.01
N GLY A 279 6.79 -4.45 -10.63
CA GLY A 279 7.91 -4.15 -11.53
C GLY A 279 7.92 -2.69 -11.98
N PRO A 280 8.75 -2.33 -12.98
CA PRO A 280 8.93 -0.93 -13.39
C PRO A 280 7.62 -0.22 -13.71
N ASN A 281 7.31 0.83 -12.95
CA ASN A 281 6.14 1.68 -13.16
C ASN A 281 6.51 2.87 -14.05
N LEU A 282 6.01 2.90 -15.29
CA LEU A 282 6.27 3.96 -16.28
C LEU A 282 5.16 5.04 -16.33
N GLY A 283 4.13 4.93 -15.48
CA GLY A 283 3.02 5.88 -15.38
C GLY A 283 3.44 7.18 -14.69
N HIS A 284 4.20 8.02 -15.39
CA HIS A 284 4.69 9.31 -14.89
C HIS A 284 3.56 10.26 -14.44
N TYR A 285 2.35 10.11 -15.01
CA TYR A 285 1.16 10.87 -14.62
C TYR A 285 0.67 10.57 -13.18
N TYR A 286 1.16 9.52 -12.52
CA TYR A 286 0.91 9.29 -11.10
C TYR A 286 1.83 10.09 -10.17
N GLY A 287 2.91 10.67 -10.70
CA GLY A 287 3.89 11.46 -9.97
C GLY A 287 5.31 10.91 -10.07
N ASP A 288 6.26 11.74 -9.63
CA ASP A 288 7.70 11.48 -9.73
C ASP A 288 8.34 11.01 -8.42
N VAL A 289 7.57 10.86 -7.35
CA VAL A 289 8.03 10.11 -6.17
C VAL A 289 7.68 8.65 -6.38
N ILE A 290 8.71 7.80 -6.42
CA ILE A 290 8.62 6.37 -6.65
C ILE A 290 8.93 5.65 -5.34
N ILE A 291 7.94 4.94 -4.81
CA ILE A 291 8.06 4.11 -3.61
C ILE A 291 8.15 2.66 -4.05
N VAL A 292 9.27 2.00 -3.74
CA VAL A 292 9.46 0.57 -3.95
C VAL A 292 9.21 -0.15 -2.63
N PHE A 293 8.25 -1.07 -2.61
CA PHE A 293 7.94 -1.86 -1.42
C PHE A 293 8.77 -3.14 -1.34
N LYS A 294 9.00 -3.60 -0.12
CA LYS A 294 9.52 -4.95 0.13
C LYS A 294 8.57 -5.97 -0.45
N ARG A 295 9.10 -6.92 -1.23
CA ARG A 295 8.29 -7.92 -1.94
C ARG A 295 7.38 -8.73 -1.02
N GLU A 296 7.81 -8.98 0.21
CA GLU A 296 7.08 -9.81 1.18
C GLU A 296 5.63 -9.36 1.44
N ILE A 297 5.31 -8.08 1.18
CA ILE A 297 3.94 -7.56 1.26
C ILE A 297 2.95 -8.27 0.32
N LEU A 298 3.42 -8.85 -0.79
CA LEU A 298 2.60 -9.59 -1.74
C LEU A 298 2.03 -10.90 -1.17
N HIS A 299 2.61 -11.41 -0.08
CA HIS A 299 2.09 -12.59 0.62
C HIS A 299 1.03 -12.25 1.66
N HIS A 300 0.71 -10.96 1.87
CA HIS A 300 -0.35 -10.56 2.78
C HIS A 300 -1.73 -11.02 2.25
N PRO A 301 -2.67 -11.48 3.11
CA PRO A 301 -3.99 -11.93 2.67
C PRO A 301 -4.81 -10.85 1.95
N ASP A 302 -4.61 -9.58 2.29
CA ASP A 302 -5.26 -8.44 1.61
C ASP A 302 -4.51 -7.95 0.36
N ALA A 303 -3.32 -8.49 0.06
CA ALA A 303 -2.64 -8.18 -1.19
C ALA A 303 -3.24 -9.02 -2.33
N ASN A 304 -3.35 -8.47 -3.53
CA ASN A 304 -3.67 -9.21 -4.74
C ASN A 304 -3.06 -8.49 -5.96
N PHE A 305 -3.10 -9.11 -7.12
CA PHE A 305 -2.67 -8.49 -8.37
C PHE A 305 -3.36 -9.13 -9.57
N CYS A 306 -3.39 -8.44 -10.72
CA CYS A 306 -3.91 -8.94 -11.98
C CYS A 306 -3.04 -8.49 -13.17
N ILE A 307 -3.08 -9.28 -14.24
CA ILE A 307 -2.34 -8.98 -15.48
C ILE A 307 -3.17 -7.99 -16.29
N GLN A 308 -2.94 -6.69 -16.08
CA GLN A 308 -3.69 -5.50 -16.55
C GLN A 308 -4.49 -4.83 -15.43
N ALA A 309 -4.74 -3.53 -15.57
CA ALA A 309 -5.52 -2.73 -14.62
C ALA A 309 -6.96 -3.22 -14.43
N ALA A 310 -7.46 -3.16 -13.20
CA ALA A 310 -8.84 -3.52 -12.84
C ALA A 310 -9.88 -2.68 -13.62
N THR A 311 -9.57 -1.42 -13.90
CA THR A 311 -10.43 -0.51 -14.68
C THR A 311 -10.67 -0.98 -16.12
N SER A 312 -9.83 -1.89 -16.64
CA SER A 312 -10.07 -2.54 -17.93
C SER A 312 -11.30 -3.45 -17.93
N PHE A 313 -11.63 -4.06 -16.79
CA PHE A 313 -12.87 -4.82 -16.62
C PHE A 313 -14.06 -3.87 -16.58
N ALA A 314 -14.02 -2.82 -15.75
CA ALA A 314 -15.12 -1.86 -15.66
C ALA A 314 -15.45 -1.22 -17.03
N SER A 315 -14.44 -0.88 -17.83
CA SER A 315 -14.62 -0.34 -19.18
C SER A 315 -15.04 -1.37 -20.23
N GLY A 316 -14.83 -2.67 -19.99
CA GLY A 316 -15.00 -3.73 -20.99
C GLY A 316 -13.83 -3.87 -21.97
N SER A 317 -12.79 -3.03 -21.86
CA SER A 317 -11.62 -3.10 -22.74
C SER A 317 -10.84 -4.41 -22.59
N VAL A 318 -10.92 -5.07 -21.43
CA VAL A 318 -10.29 -6.37 -21.17
C VAL A 318 -10.71 -7.44 -22.20
N PHE A 319 -11.96 -7.46 -22.66
CA PHE A 319 -12.45 -8.48 -23.59
C PHE A 319 -11.89 -8.32 -25.01
N THR A 320 -11.46 -7.10 -25.36
CA THR A 320 -10.77 -6.83 -26.62
C THR A 320 -9.27 -7.13 -26.51
N LEU A 321 -8.66 -6.75 -25.37
CA LEU A 321 -7.21 -6.87 -25.15
C LEU A 321 -6.78 -8.29 -24.75
N ARG A 322 -7.66 -9.03 -24.08
CA ARG A 322 -7.45 -10.39 -23.56
C ARG A 322 -8.63 -11.28 -24.01
N PRO A 323 -8.70 -11.67 -25.30
CA PRO A 323 -9.84 -12.35 -25.90
C PRO A 323 -10.16 -13.74 -25.32
N TRP A 324 -9.28 -14.33 -24.52
CA TRP A 324 -9.58 -15.55 -23.75
C TRP A 324 -10.61 -15.33 -22.62
N TRP A 325 -10.97 -14.09 -22.30
CA TRP A 325 -12.13 -13.79 -21.46
C TRP A 325 -13.48 -13.95 -22.19
N GLY A 326 -13.45 -14.15 -23.50
CA GLY A 326 -14.66 -14.30 -24.30
C GLY A 326 -15.36 -12.96 -24.55
N THR A 327 -16.68 -13.04 -24.72
CA THR A 327 -17.53 -11.88 -25.01
C THR A 327 -17.78 -11.07 -23.74
N ASP A 328 -17.74 -9.76 -23.88
CA ASP A 328 -18.11 -8.82 -22.82
C ASP A 328 -19.57 -9.07 -22.36
N PRO A 329 -19.82 -9.29 -21.06
CA PRO A 329 -21.17 -9.55 -20.55
C PRO A 329 -22.07 -8.30 -20.60
N GLY A 330 -21.52 -7.11 -20.84
CA GLY A 330 -22.25 -5.87 -21.09
C GLY A 330 -22.60 -5.07 -19.83
N THR A 331 -22.78 -5.73 -18.68
CA THR A 331 -23.11 -5.04 -17.42
C THR A 331 -21.88 -4.84 -16.53
N LEU A 332 -21.86 -3.74 -15.77
CA LEU A 332 -20.76 -3.44 -14.83
C LEU A 332 -20.64 -4.51 -13.74
N ASP A 333 -21.75 -4.94 -13.14
CA ASP A 333 -21.76 -5.92 -12.05
C ASP A 333 -21.15 -7.27 -12.49
N GLU A 334 -21.45 -7.71 -13.72
CA GLU A 334 -20.85 -8.94 -14.26
C GLU A 334 -19.36 -8.76 -14.56
N ARG A 335 -18.95 -7.58 -15.06
CA ARG A 335 -17.53 -7.26 -15.27
C ARG A 335 -16.74 -7.22 -13.97
N VAL A 336 -17.31 -6.68 -12.89
CA VAL A 336 -16.70 -6.68 -11.55
C VAL A 336 -16.54 -8.11 -11.01
N LYS A 337 -17.54 -8.98 -11.21
CA LYS A 337 -17.41 -10.41 -10.86
C LYS A 337 -16.27 -11.09 -11.64
N LEU A 338 -16.13 -10.79 -12.93
CA LEU A 338 -15.05 -11.33 -13.75
C LEU A 338 -13.67 -10.79 -13.32
N TYR A 339 -13.59 -9.53 -12.90
CA TYR A 339 -12.38 -8.97 -12.30
C TYR A 339 -11.96 -9.75 -11.04
N HIS A 340 -12.89 -10.02 -10.12
CA HIS A 340 -12.63 -10.84 -8.94
C HIS A 340 -12.18 -12.28 -9.28
N GLN A 341 -12.52 -12.79 -10.46
CA GLN A 341 -12.05 -14.08 -10.98
C GLN A 341 -10.70 -14.02 -11.72
N ALA A 342 -10.15 -12.81 -11.89
CA ALA A 342 -8.90 -12.54 -12.61
C ALA A 342 -7.72 -12.25 -11.67
N ILE A 343 -7.99 -11.95 -10.40
CA ILE A 343 -6.96 -11.59 -9.43
C ILE A 343 -6.27 -12.82 -8.85
N LEU A 344 -4.97 -12.67 -8.61
CA LEU A 344 -4.05 -13.65 -8.05
C LEU A 344 -3.46 -13.13 -6.74
N ASN A 345 -2.92 -14.03 -5.92
CA ASN A 345 -2.21 -13.68 -4.69
C ASN A 345 -0.91 -14.50 -4.60
N ALA A 346 0.20 -13.85 -4.21
CA ALA A 346 1.53 -14.48 -4.22
C ALA A 346 1.73 -15.54 -3.12
N SER A 347 0.82 -15.64 -2.15
CA SER A 347 0.80 -16.69 -1.14
C SER A 347 0.25 -18.03 -1.66
N VAL A 348 -0.43 -18.05 -2.80
CA VAL A 348 -0.95 -19.28 -3.41
C VAL A 348 0.14 -19.96 -4.25
N PRO A 349 0.57 -21.20 -3.93
CA PRO A 349 1.60 -21.88 -4.70
C PRO A 349 1.25 -22.00 -6.18
N GLY A 350 2.17 -21.58 -7.06
CA GLY A 350 2.00 -21.63 -8.51
C GLY A 350 1.32 -20.41 -9.11
N TYR A 351 1.03 -19.35 -8.34
CA TYR A 351 0.52 -18.07 -8.87
C TYR A 351 1.36 -17.58 -10.06
N GLU A 352 2.68 -17.78 -10.00
CA GLU A 352 3.62 -17.34 -11.01
C GLU A 352 3.38 -18.01 -12.37
N TYR A 353 2.84 -19.25 -12.37
CA TYR A 353 2.56 -19.98 -13.59
C TYR A 353 1.33 -19.41 -14.31
N ALA A 354 0.25 -19.14 -13.59
CA ALA A 354 -0.94 -18.50 -14.15
C ALA A 354 -0.64 -17.07 -14.62
N ALA A 355 0.07 -16.30 -13.79
CA ALA A 355 0.53 -14.96 -14.14
C ALA A 355 1.41 -14.96 -15.40
N ALA A 356 2.35 -15.91 -15.51
CA ALA A 356 3.24 -16.02 -16.66
C ALA A 356 2.51 -16.41 -17.94
N LEU A 357 1.63 -17.42 -17.90
CA LEU A 357 0.86 -17.84 -19.07
C LEU A 357 0.05 -16.68 -19.63
N GLU A 358 -0.62 -15.94 -18.76
CA GLU A 358 -1.42 -14.82 -19.15
C GLU A 358 -0.58 -13.65 -19.70
N LEU A 359 0.56 -13.34 -19.06
CA LEU A 359 1.49 -12.31 -19.54
C LEU A 359 2.14 -12.69 -20.88
N ILE A 360 2.49 -13.96 -21.10
CA ILE A 360 3.00 -14.49 -22.36
C ILE A 360 1.95 -14.32 -23.46
N ALA A 361 0.72 -14.75 -23.21
CA ALA A 361 -0.37 -14.64 -24.17
C ALA A 361 -0.67 -13.17 -24.51
N PHE A 362 -0.67 -12.30 -23.51
CA PHE A 362 -0.89 -10.87 -23.71
C PHE A 362 0.26 -10.23 -24.50
N THR A 363 1.49 -10.66 -24.23
CA THR A 363 2.66 -10.20 -24.98
C THR A 363 2.63 -10.64 -26.43
N SER A 364 2.21 -11.88 -26.69
CA SER A 364 2.02 -12.42 -28.04
C SER A 364 1.02 -11.60 -28.85
N LEU A 365 -0.11 -11.21 -28.25
CA LEU A 365 -1.13 -10.37 -28.91
C LEU A 365 -0.59 -8.99 -29.28
N ASP A 366 0.01 -8.30 -28.31
CA ASP A 366 0.49 -6.93 -28.52
C ASP A 366 1.62 -6.89 -29.57
N LEU A 367 2.44 -7.95 -29.62
CA LEU A 367 3.49 -8.11 -30.64
C LEU A 367 2.99 -8.77 -31.94
N LYS A 368 1.71 -9.16 -32.02
CA LYS A 368 1.08 -9.81 -33.18
C LYS A 368 1.79 -11.09 -33.64
N LEU A 369 2.22 -11.91 -32.69
CA LEU A 369 3.01 -13.12 -32.96
C LEU A 369 2.19 -14.41 -33.04
N ASN A 370 1.02 -14.46 -32.39
CA ASN A 370 0.18 -15.67 -32.29
C ASN A 370 0.97 -16.92 -31.84
N SER A 371 1.85 -16.74 -30.85
CA SER A 371 2.74 -17.76 -30.35
C SER A 371 2.97 -17.64 -28.85
N MET A 372 2.97 -18.77 -28.16
CA MET A 372 3.39 -18.87 -26.77
C MET A 372 4.91 -18.97 -26.60
N ASP A 373 5.68 -19.01 -27.71
CA ASP A 373 7.15 -18.99 -27.72
C ASP A 373 7.67 -17.55 -27.48
N ILE A 374 7.39 -17.06 -26.28
CA ILE A 374 7.78 -15.74 -25.79
C ILE A 374 8.83 -15.94 -24.70
N ASP A 375 9.97 -15.28 -24.87
CA ASP A 375 11.05 -15.21 -23.89
C ASP A 375 10.91 -13.95 -23.01
N LEU A 376 11.73 -13.88 -21.96
CA LEU A 376 11.71 -12.76 -21.03
C LEU A 376 12.05 -11.42 -21.72
N ASP A 377 12.94 -11.43 -22.71
CA ASP A 377 13.32 -10.23 -23.46
C ASP A 377 12.14 -9.61 -24.21
N LYS A 378 11.28 -10.43 -24.84
CA LYS A 378 10.05 -9.93 -25.49
C LYS A 378 9.08 -9.34 -24.47
N ILE A 379 8.94 -9.94 -23.29
CA ILE A 379 8.12 -9.40 -22.20
C ILE A 379 8.64 -8.03 -21.77
N HIS A 380 9.96 -7.90 -21.52
CA HIS A 380 10.57 -6.62 -21.15
C HIS A 380 10.43 -5.58 -22.25
N LYS A 381 10.66 -5.96 -23.51
CA LYS A 381 10.48 -5.06 -24.66
C LYS A 381 9.06 -4.54 -24.73
N ARG A 382 8.04 -5.39 -24.56
CA ARG A 382 6.65 -4.95 -24.48
C ARG A 382 6.45 -4.00 -23.30
N TRP A 383 6.88 -4.39 -22.11
CA TRP A 383 6.68 -3.62 -20.88
C TRP A 383 7.16 -2.18 -21.00
N LEU A 384 8.32 -1.96 -21.65
CA LEU A 384 8.90 -0.64 -21.85
C LEU A 384 8.10 0.28 -22.79
N HIS A 385 7.16 -0.26 -23.56
CA HIS A 385 6.42 0.47 -24.61
C HIS A 385 4.91 0.52 -24.39
N VAL A 386 4.39 -0.13 -23.35
CA VAL A 386 2.96 -0.11 -23.02
C VAL A 386 2.68 0.83 -21.86
N ASP A 387 1.45 1.35 -21.81
CA ASP A 387 0.98 2.12 -20.67
C ASP A 387 0.97 1.27 -19.39
N ALA A 388 1.14 1.91 -18.23
CA ALA A 388 1.17 1.24 -16.93
C ALA A 388 -0.10 0.39 -16.68
N HIS A 389 -1.26 0.79 -17.19
CA HIS A 389 -2.51 0.02 -17.08
C HIS A 389 -2.49 -1.30 -17.86
N LEU A 390 -1.55 -1.50 -18.79
CA LEU A 390 -1.38 -2.73 -19.58
C LEU A 390 -0.27 -3.64 -19.03
N THR A 391 0.22 -3.33 -17.84
CA THR A 391 1.20 -4.12 -17.08
C THR A 391 0.54 -4.82 -15.89
N VAL A 392 1.32 -5.37 -14.96
CA VAL A 392 0.78 -6.08 -13.79
C VAL A 392 0.39 -5.08 -12.71
N GLU A 393 -0.92 -4.93 -12.49
CA GLU A 393 -1.47 -4.07 -11.44
C GLU A 393 -1.53 -4.85 -10.12
N GLY A 394 -1.01 -4.25 -9.05
CA GLY A 394 -1.03 -4.81 -7.70
C GLY A 394 -1.85 -3.95 -6.74
N HIS A 395 -2.70 -4.59 -5.94
CA HIS A 395 -3.46 -3.99 -4.86
C HIS A 395 -2.91 -4.48 -3.54
N LEU A 396 -2.35 -3.57 -2.76
CA LEU A 396 -1.67 -3.86 -1.50
C LEU A 396 -2.57 -3.54 -0.31
N PRO A 397 -2.24 -4.01 0.91
CA PRO A 397 -3.06 -3.77 2.10
C PRO A 397 -3.39 -2.30 2.30
N ARG A 398 -4.57 -2.05 2.88
CA ARG A 398 -5.15 -0.71 3.08
C ARG A 398 -4.19 0.32 3.70
N LEU A 399 -3.36 -0.12 4.64
CA LEU A 399 -2.36 0.69 5.32
C LEU A 399 -1.02 -0.03 5.28
N ILE A 400 0.01 0.63 4.75
CA ILE A 400 1.35 0.07 4.62
C ILE A 400 2.33 0.91 5.46
N PRO A 401 2.89 0.35 6.53
CA PRO A 401 3.88 1.04 7.36
C PRO A 401 5.12 1.43 6.57
N LEU A 402 5.80 2.51 6.97
CA LEU A 402 7.04 2.94 6.32
C LEU A 402 8.13 1.85 6.35
N SER A 403 8.10 0.94 7.33
CA SER A 403 9.03 -0.19 7.43
C SER A 403 8.92 -1.21 6.28
N TYR A 404 7.86 -1.18 5.47
CA TYR A 404 7.71 -1.96 4.24
C TYR A 404 8.20 -1.22 2.99
N ILE A 405 8.58 0.04 3.10
CA ILE A 405 9.26 0.75 2.03
C ILE A 405 10.72 0.28 2.02
N ASP A 406 11.14 -0.22 0.87
CA ASP A 406 12.50 -0.69 0.64
C ASP A 406 13.37 0.45 0.10
N HIS A 407 12.87 1.14 -0.94
CA HIS A 407 13.54 2.27 -1.56
C HIS A 407 12.55 3.39 -1.89
N VAL A 408 13.02 4.63 -1.85
CA VAL A 408 12.32 5.78 -2.42
C VAL A 408 13.24 6.45 -3.43
N TYR A 409 12.74 6.67 -4.64
CA TYR A 409 13.41 7.45 -5.67
C TYR A 409 12.59 8.71 -5.93
N MET A 410 13.25 9.86 -5.97
CA MET A 410 12.60 11.13 -6.25
C MET A 410 13.61 12.12 -6.83
N PRO A 411 13.15 13.13 -7.60
CA PRO A 411 13.97 14.27 -7.98
C PRO A 411 14.54 15.00 -6.76
N LYS A 412 15.80 15.45 -6.85
CA LYS A 412 16.48 16.15 -5.75
C LYS A 412 15.73 17.41 -5.31
N ASN A 413 15.18 18.16 -6.25
CA ASN A 413 14.42 19.38 -5.95
C ASN A 413 13.14 19.09 -5.13
N PHE A 414 12.58 17.87 -5.19
CA PHE A 414 11.47 17.48 -4.34
C PHE A 414 11.95 17.15 -2.93
N TYR A 415 13.06 16.41 -2.82
CA TYR A 415 13.70 16.15 -1.53
C TYR A 415 14.02 17.45 -0.78
N ASP A 416 14.62 18.41 -1.47
CA ASP A 416 14.99 19.71 -0.92
C ASP A 416 13.77 20.62 -0.61
N SER A 417 12.56 20.25 -1.07
CA SER A 417 11.33 21.03 -0.87
C SER A 417 10.44 20.56 0.28
N PHE A 418 10.72 19.40 0.87
CA PHE A 418 9.96 18.94 2.03
C PHE A 418 10.19 19.85 3.22
N SER A 419 9.14 20.04 4.02
CA SER A 419 9.21 20.89 5.20
C SER A 419 10.19 20.31 6.23
N ASP A 420 10.81 21.18 7.03
CA ASP A 420 11.69 20.75 8.15
C ASP A 420 10.94 19.91 9.21
N ASP A 421 9.60 19.88 9.13
CA ASP A 421 8.70 19.14 10.02
C ASP A 421 8.55 17.63 9.65
N VAL A 422 9.19 17.18 8.56
CA VAL A 422 9.05 15.83 7.95
C VAL A 422 10.26 14.94 8.20
#